data_AF-G8B208-F1
#
_entry.id   AF-G8B208-F1
#
_cell.length_a   1.000
_cell.length_b   1.000
_cell.length_c   1.000
_cell.angle_alpha   90.00
_cell.angle_beta   90.00
_cell.angle_gamma   90.00
#
_symmetry.space_group_name_H-M   'P 1'
#
loop_
_entity.id
_entity.type
_entity.pdbx_description
1 polymer ?
#
loop_
_entity_poly.entity_id
_entity_poly.type
_entity_poly.pdbx_seq_one_letter_code
_entity_poly.pdbx_strand_id
1 'polypeptide(L)'
;LGYMMLALGMGSYRAALFHLITHAYSKALLFLGSGSIIHSMETLVGYSPDKSQNMVLMGGLTKHVPITKTAFLIGTLSLCGIPPLACFWSKDEILNDSWAY
;
A
#
# COMPACT_ATOMS: atom_id res chain seq x y z
N LEU A 1 -1.91 -8.16 -6.90
CA LEU A 1 -2.30 -9.57 -7.14
C LEU A 1 -1.95 -10.06 -8.54
N GLY A 2 -2.42 -9.41 -9.63
CA GLY A 2 -2.06 -9.84 -11.00
C GLY A 2 -0.56 -10.01 -11.24
N TYR A 3 0.27 -9.10 -10.71
CA TYR A 3 1.73 -9.18 -10.76
C TYR A 3 2.32 -10.46 -10.12
N MET A 4 1.71 -10.96 -9.04
CA MET A 4 2.11 -12.22 -8.40
C MET A 4 1.64 -13.44 -9.21
N MET A 5 0.46 -13.36 -9.83
CA MET A 5 -0.04 -14.43 -10.70
C MET A 5 0.85 -14.59 -11.94
N LEU A 6 1.38 -13.48 -12.48
CA LEU A 6 2.39 -13.51 -13.54
C LEU A 6 3.66 -14.24 -13.08
N ALA A 7 4.20 -13.90 -11.91
CA ALA A 7 5.37 -14.58 -11.35
C ALA A 7 5.16 -16.10 -11.18
N LEU A 8 3.98 -16.51 -10.69
CA LEU A 8 3.60 -17.93 -10.61
C LEU A 8 3.47 -18.58 -11.99
N GLY A 9 2.91 -17.87 -12.97
CA GLY A 9 2.75 -18.35 -14.34
C GLY A 9 4.08 -18.60 -15.07
N MET A 10 5.12 -17.83 -14.72
CA MET A 10 6.49 -18.04 -15.19
C MET A 10 7.25 -19.08 -14.37
N GLY A 11 6.66 -19.70 -13.34
CA GLY A 11 7.37 -20.66 -12.48
C GLY A 11 8.29 -20.03 -11.42
N SER A 12 8.31 -18.71 -11.26
CA SER A 12 9.05 -18.03 -10.19
C SER A 12 8.26 -17.99 -8.87
N TYR A 13 8.14 -19.15 -8.23
CA TYR A 13 7.41 -19.30 -6.97
C TYR A 13 8.05 -18.52 -5.81
N ARG A 14 9.39 -18.46 -5.77
CA ARG A 14 10.12 -17.77 -4.71
C ARG A 14 9.88 -16.26 -4.76
N ALA A 15 9.99 -15.64 -5.95
CA ALA A 15 9.73 -14.21 -6.12
C ALA A 15 8.26 -13.88 -5.86
N ALA A 16 7.33 -14.75 -6.30
CA ALA A 16 5.91 -14.59 -6.03
C ALA A 16 5.59 -14.59 -4.52
N LEU A 17 6.12 -15.55 -3.76
CA LEU A 17 5.92 -15.63 -2.31
C LEU A 17 6.58 -14.46 -1.57
N PHE A 18 7.79 -14.07 -1.97
CA PHE A 18 8.46 -12.92 -1.40
C PHE A 18 7.63 -11.64 -1.61
N HIS A 19 7.17 -11.39 -2.84
CA HIS A 19 6.33 -10.24 -3.15
C HIS A 19 4.98 -10.29 -2.43
N LEU A 20 4.37 -11.47 -2.26
CA LEU A 20 3.12 -11.64 -1.51
C LEU A 20 3.24 -11.12 -0.08
N ILE A 21 4.31 -11.50 0.62
CA ILE A 21 4.55 -11.07 2.01
C ILE A 21 4.76 -9.56 2.08
N THR A 22 5.64 -8.99 1.24
CA THR A 22 5.93 -7.55 1.25
C THR A 22 4.71 -6.71 0.85
N HIS A 23 3.93 -7.20 -0.12
CA HIS A 23 2.68 -6.60 -0.55
C HIS A 23 1.63 -6.64 0.56
N ALA A 24 1.50 -7.76 1.28
CA ALA A 24 0.56 -7.90 2.39
C ALA A 24 0.82 -6.87 3.50
N TYR A 25 2.07 -6.71 3.94
CA TYR A 25 2.42 -5.69 4.94
C TYR A 25 2.16 -4.28 4.43
N SER A 26 2.57 -3.96 3.20
CA SER A 26 2.35 -2.62 2.61
C SER A 26 0.85 -2.30 2.49
N LYS A 27 0.04 -3.27 2.06
CA LYS A 27 -1.42 -3.12 1.97
C LYS A 27 -2.09 -3.02 3.35
N ALA A 28 -1.69 -3.85 4.31
CA ALA A 28 -2.23 -3.78 5.67
C ALA A 28 -1.99 -2.39 6.27
N LEU A 29 -0.79 -1.84 6.09
CA LEU A 29 -0.44 -0.50 6.53
C LEU A 29 -1.34 0.56 5.86
N LEU A 30 -1.53 0.49 4.54
CA LEU A 30 -2.40 1.42 3.82
C LEU A 30 -3.86 1.33 4.25
N PHE A 31 -4.40 0.12 4.43
CA PHE A 31 -5.79 -0.06 4.85
C PHE A 31 -6.02 0.44 6.28
N LEU A 32 -5.13 0.09 7.23
CA LEU A 32 -5.22 0.58 8.61
C LEU A 32 -5.03 2.10 8.68
N GLY A 33 -4.10 2.65 7.90
CA GLY A 33 -3.90 4.10 7.79
C GLY A 33 -5.13 4.81 7.23
N SER A 34 -5.75 4.25 6.19
CA SER A 34 -7.02 4.80 5.65
C SER A 34 -8.16 4.74 6.66
N GLY A 35 -8.27 3.66 7.44
CA GLY A 35 -9.25 3.54 8.51
C GLY A 35 -9.07 4.59 9.61
N SER A 36 -7.82 4.86 10.00
CA SER A 36 -7.49 5.94 10.94
C SER A 36 -7.89 7.32 10.40
N ILE A 37 -7.73 7.57 9.09
CA ILE A 37 -8.14 8.83 8.44
C ILE A 37 -9.67 8.95 8.41
N ILE A 38 -10.39 7.88 8.04
CA ILE A 38 -11.86 7.86 8.00
C ILE A 38 -12.43 8.13 9.40
N HIS A 39 -11.89 7.47 10.43
CA HIS A 39 -12.32 7.70 11.81
C HIS A 39 -12.05 9.15 12.26
N SER A 40 -10.93 9.73 11.82
CA SER A 40 -10.65 11.15 12.08
C SER A 40 -11.64 12.07 11.35
N MET A 41 -12.04 11.73 10.12
CA MET A 41 -13.03 12.48 9.34
C MET A 41 -14.42 12.46 9.99
N GLU A 42 -14.81 11.35 10.63
CA GLU A 42 -16.10 11.24 11.34
C GLU A 42 -16.23 12.29 12.46
N THR A 43 -15.12 12.67 13.11
CA THR A 43 -15.13 13.73 14.13
C THR A 43 -15.41 15.13 13.57
N LEU A 44 -15.12 15.36 12.28
CA LEU A 44 -15.28 16.65 11.61
C LEU A 44 -16.62 16.78 10.89
N VAL A 45 -17.06 15.70 10.24
CA VAL A 45 -18.22 15.72 9.33
C VAL A 45 -19.44 14.99 9.91
N GLY A 46 -19.29 14.33 11.06
CA GLY A 46 -20.27 13.42 11.64
C GLY A 46 -20.26 12.05 10.97
N TYR A 47 -21.01 11.09 11.53
CA TYR A 47 -21.09 9.75 10.96
C TYR A 47 -21.92 9.77 9.66
N SER A 48 -21.21 9.75 8.53
CA SER A 48 -21.79 9.62 7.20
C SER A 48 -20.73 8.98 6.30
N PRO A 49 -20.88 7.72 5.88
CA PRO A 49 -19.86 7.01 5.12
C PRO A 49 -19.53 7.70 3.78
N ASP A 50 -20.55 8.24 3.10
CA ASP A 50 -20.36 8.96 1.84
C ASP A 50 -19.51 10.22 2.00
N LYS A 51 -19.59 10.89 3.15
CA LYS A 51 -18.82 12.10 3.42
C LYS A 51 -17.45 11.80 4.01
N SER A 52 -17.37 10.84 4.95
CA SER A 52 -16.13 10.48 5.64
C SER A 52 -15.13 9.77 4.73
N GLN A 53 -15.58 9.16 3.62
CA GLN A 53 -14.72 8.55 2.60
C GLN A 53 -14.54 9.41 1.33
N ASN A 54 -15.21 10.57 1.22
CA ASN A 54 -15.03 11.46 0.08
C ASN A 54 -13.68 12.19 0.15
N MET A 55 -12.76 11.81 -0.73
CA MET A 55 -11.40 12.38 -0.78
C MET A 55 -11.37 13.90 -1.01
N VAL A 56 -12.41 14.50 -1.61
CA VAL A 56 -12.51 15.96 -1.79
C VAL A 56 -12.57 16.70 -0.44
N LEU A 57 -13.11 16.05 0.59
CA LEU A 57 -13.27 16.61 1.93
C LEU A 57 -12.07 16.31 2.85
N MET A 58 -11.11 15.50 2.42
CA MET A 58 -10.00 15.00 3.25
C MET A 58 -8.75 15.90 3.26
N GLY A 59 -8.84 17.13 2.77
CA GLY A 59 -7.72 18.07 2.74
C GLY A 59 -7.26 18.51 4.14
N GLY A 60 -5.96 18.79 4.31
CA GLY A 60 -5.44 19.43 5.54
C GLY A 60 -5.26 18.52 6.78
N LEU A 61 -5.63 17.25 6.71
CA LEU A 61 -5.51 16.29 7.82
C LEU A 61 -4.06 15.99 8.24
N THR A 62 -3.08 16.29 7.40
CA THR A 62 -1.65 15.99 7.63
C THR A 62 -1.08 16.56 8.92
N LYS A 63 -1.64 17.67 9.43
CA LYS A 63 -1.23 18.29 10.71
C LYS A 63 -1.86 17.61 11.93
N HIS A 64 -3.02 16.98 11.75
CA HIS A 64 -3.82 16.39 12.83
C HIS A 64 -3.48 14.92 13.06
N VAL A 65 -3.05 14.20 12.02
CA VAL A 65 -2.67 12.78 12.09
C VAL A 65 -1.24 12.52 11.59
N PRO A 66 -0.21 13.07 12.26
CA PRO A 66 1.18 13.01 11.78
C PRO A 66 1.73 11.58 11.70
N ILE A 67 1.36 10.70 12.64
CA ILE A 67 1.80 9.29 12.65
C ILE A 67 1.14 8.52 11.50
N THR A 68 -0.17 8.68 11.33
CA THR A 68 -0.90 8.04 10.22
C THR A 68 -0.38 8.52 8.88
N LYS A 69 -0.04 9.81 8.74
CA LYS A 69 0.58 10.38 7.54
C LYS A 69 1.89 9.68 7.20
N THR A 70 2.83 9.59 8.15
CA THR A 70 4.15 9.01 7.89
C THR A 70 4.06 7.51 7.60
N ALA A 71 3.25 6.79 8.37
CA ALA A 71 2.97 5.39 8.14
C ALA A 71 2.38 5.17 6.74
N PHE A 72 1.28 5.86 6.41
CA PHE A 72 0.62 5.74 5.10
C PHE A 72 1.58 6.06 3.95
N LEU A 73 2.40 7.11 4.11
CA LEU A 73 3.42 7.48 3.13
C LEU A 73 4.44 6.34 2.93
N ILE A 74 4.99 5.77 4.00
CA ILE A 74 5.93 4.64 3.89
C ILE A 74 5.26 3.44 3.20
N GLY A 75 4.00 3.15 3.54
CA GLY A 75 3.21 2.12 2.87
C GLY A 75 3.05 2.38 1.36
N THR A 76 2.79 3.63 0.97
CA THR A 76 2.67 4.01 -0.44
C THR A 76 4.02 3.91 -1.17
N LEU A 77 5.11 4.42 -0.59
CA LEU A 77 6.44 4.35 -1.18
C LEU A 77 6.89 2.90 -1.36
N SER A 78 6.58 2.04 -0.37
CA SER A 78 6.85 0.60 -0.46
C SER A 78 6.08 0.01 -1.62
N LEU A 79 4.76 0.19 -1.68
CA LEU A 79 3.93 -0.38 -2.74
C LEU A 79 4.28 0.14 -4.15
N CYS A 80 4.74 1.40 -4.27
CA CYS A 80 5.27 1.95 -5.51
C CYS A 80 6.55 1.23 -5.96
N GLY A 81 7.32 0.68 -5.02
CA GLY A 81 8.61 0.02 -5.29
C GLY A 81 9.75 1.03 -5.33
N ILE A 82 9.81 1.94 -4.36
CA ILE A 82 10.89 2.95 -4.28
C ILE A 82 12.03 2.40 -3.41
N PRO A 83 13.31 2.53 -3.83
CA PRO A 83 14.46 2.20 -2.97
C PRO A 83 14.45 3.09 -1.72
N PRO A 84 14.65 2.57 -0.50
CA PRO A 84 15.16 1.27 -0.08
C PRO A 84 14.09 0.35 0.55
N LEU A 85 12.90 0.22 -0.02
CA LEU A 85 11.78 -0.51 0.61
C LEU A 85 11.60 -1.93 0.07
N ALA A 86 11.08 -2.85 0.91
CA ALA A 86 10.97 -4.29 0.63
C ALA A 86 10.32 -4.64 -0.73
N CYS A 87 9.28 -3.89 -1.09
CA CYS A 87 8.55 -4.07 -2.33
C CYS A 87 9.30 -3.62 -3.60
N PHE A 88 10.40 -2.85 -3.47
CA PHE A 88 11.31 -2.59 -4.60
C PHE A 88 12.01 -3.89 -5.01
N TRP A 89 12.74 -4.51 -4.08
CA TRP A 89 13.49 -5.73 -4.35
C TRP A 89 12.59 -6.89 -4.78
N SER A 90 11.42 -7.05 -4.15
CA SER A 90 10.51 -8.15 -4.53
C SER A 90 9.85 -7.95 -5.90
N LYS A 91 9.65 -6.71 -6.35
CA LYS A 91 9.19 -6.46 -7.74
C LYS A 91 10.31 -6.65 -8.74
N ASP A 92 11.50 -6.14 -8.44
CA ASP A 92 12.66 -6.22 -9.32
C ASP A 92 13.02 -7.67 -9.63
N GLU A 93 12.94 -8.57 -8.65
CA GLU A 93 13.18 -10.00 -8.86
C GLU A 93 12.16 -10.64 -9.81
N ILE A 94 10.88 -10.25 -9.73
CA ILE A 94 9.86 -10.72 -10.70
C ILE A 94 10.13 -10.16 -12.11
N LEU A 95 10.56 -8.89 -12.24
CA LEU A 95 10.92 -8.31 -13.53
C LEU A 95 12.13 -9.02 -14.13
N ASN A 96 13.16 -9.26 -13.33
CA ASN A 96 14.37 -9.95 -13.77
C ASN A 96 14.06 -11.37 -14.26
N ASP A 97 13.24 -12.11 -13.52
CA ASP A 97 12.80 -13.45 -13.93
C ASP A 97 11.94 -13.40 -15.20
N SER A 98 11.13 -12.34 -15.38
CA SER A 98 10.34 -12.17 -16.61
C SER A 98 11.18 -11.89 -17.86
N TRP A 99 12.40 -11.40 -17.69
CA TRP A 99 13.33 -11.17 -18.80
C TRP A 99 14.13 -12.42 -19.16
N ALA A 100 14.27 -13.36 -18.22
CA ALA A 100 14.98 -14.61 -18.41
C ALA A 100 14.12 -15.72 -19.05
N TYR A 101 12.79 -15.55 -19.01
CA TYR A 101 11.79 -16.41 -19.68
C TYR A 101 11.45 -15.90 -21.07
#